data_AF-A0A9R0V7U7-F1
#
_entry.id   AF-A0A9R0V7U7-F1
#
_cell.length_a   1.000
_cell.length_b   1.000
_cell.length_c   1.000
_cell.angle_alpha   90.00
_cell.angle_beta   90.00
_cell.angle_gamma   90.00
#
_symmetry.space_group_name_H-M   'P 1'
#
loop_
_entity.id
_entity.type
_entity.pdbx_description
1 polymer ?
#
loop_
_entity_poly.entity_id
_entity_poly.type
_entity_poly.pdbx_seq_one_letter_code
_entity_poly.pdbx_strand_id
1 'polypeptide(L)'
;MDLLRAVMIGPQGTPYHDGLFFFDAQFPASYPASPPTVYYHSGGLRLNPNLYACGKVCLSLLGTWEGHGCEKWNSAHSTMLQVLISIQALVLNEKPYFNEPGYETYANNASGQRTALEYNDTTFQYSCRTMLYSLRRAPQHFEDLVAGHFRERGRAILAACKYYMEGNKVGSVVPDEDDEDKELESANLRAGAGVVRPASFKTNMEVLFEELLMEFNVKGADTKKFCAEKLKKSQPAAA
;
A
#
# COMPACT_ATOMS: atom_id res chain seq x y z
N MET A 1 28.78 -2.42 -9.10
CA MET A 1 27.73 -1.87 -8.22
C MET A 1 26.97 -3.09 -7.78
N ASP A 2 27.13 -3.46 -6.51
CA ASP A 2 26.83 -4.84 -6.10
C ASP A 2 25.53 -4.88 -5.29
N LEU A 3 25.08 -3.72 -4.82
CA LEU A 3 23.84 -3.49 -4.10
C LEU A 3 23.15 -2.23 -4.64
N LEU A 4 21.85 -2.31 -4.83
CA LEU A 4 20.96 -1.20 -5.18
C LEU A 4 19.76 -1.21 -4.23
N ARG A 5 19.40 -0.04 -3.70
CA ARG A 5 18.14 0.15 -2.98
C ARG A 5 17.16 0.93 -3.85
N ALA A 6 15.96 0.40 -4.01
CA ALA A 6 14.85 1.06 -4.67
C ALA A 6 13.73 1.35 -3.65
N VAL A 7 13.03 2.45 -3.87
CA VAL A 7 11.77 2.76 -3.19
C VAL A 7 10.69 2.89 -4.25
N MET A 8 9.52 2.29 -3.99
CA MET A 8 8.33 2.43 -4.82
C MET A 8 7.24 3.11 -4.02
N ILE A 9 6.66 4.16 -4.62
CA ILE A 9 5.41 4.72 -4.14
C ILE A 9 4.30 3.78 -4.60
N GLY A 10 3.43 3.39 -3.67
CA GLY A 10 2.28 2.55 -3.97
C GLY A 10 1.36 3.21 -5.02
N PRO A 11 0.95 2.49 -6.07
CA PRO A 11 0.15 3.08 -7.14
C PRO A 11 -1.22 3.55 -6.65
N GLN A 12 -1.72 4.65 -7.21
CA GLN A 12 -3.11 5.08 -7.03
C GLN A 12 -4.07 3.99 -7.53
N GLY A 13 -5.24 3.89 -6.91
CA GLY A 13 -6.24 2.88 -7.30
C GLY A 13 -6.03 1.51 -6.63
N THR A 14 -5.01 1.36 -5.79
CA THR A 14 -4.61 0.08 -5.18
C THR A 14 -4.60 0.19 -3.66
N PRO A 15 -4.67 -0.92 -2.90
CA PRO A 15 -4.54 -0.89 -1.43
C PRO A 15 -3.13 -0.48 -0.96
N TYR A 16 -2.21 -0.20 -1.88
CA TYR A 16 -0.84 0.23 -1.60
C TYR A 16 -0.68 1.75 -1.64
N HIS A 17 -1.66 2.49 -2.16
CA HIS A 17 -1.53 3.89 -2.56
C HIS A 17 -0.86 4.76 -1.48
N ASP A 18 0.01 5.68 -1.94
CA ASP A 18 0.79 6.60 -1.11
C ASP A 18 1.77 5.95 -0.11
N GLY A 19 1.82 4.61 0.00
CA GLY A 19 2.81 3.89 0.79
C GLY A 19 4.20 3.96 0.16
N LEU A 20 5.24 3.84 0.98
CA LEU A 20 6.63 3.68 0.52
C LEU A 20 7.09 2.25 0.76
N PHE A 21 7.48 1.56 -0.31
CA PHE A 21 7.93 0.17 -0.28
C PHE A 21 9.39 0.06 -0.71
N PHE A 22 10.25 -0.40 0.20
CA PHE A 22 11.69 -0.46 -0.01
C PHE A 22 12.16 -1.86 -0.41
N PHE A 23 13.05 -1.91 -1.39
CA PHE A 23 13.62 -3.13 -1.94
C PHE A 23 15.14 -3.00 -2.05
N ASP A 24 15.86 -4.02 -1.61
CA ASP A 24 17.30 -4.15 -1.84
C ASP A 24 17.54 -5.22 -2.90
N ALA A 25 18.28 -4.87 -3.94
CA ALA A 25 18.70 -5.76 -5.01
C ALA A 25 20.21 -6.00 -4.89
N GLN A 26 20.61 -7.26 -4.77
CA GLN A 26 22.00 -7.69 -4.81
C GLN A 26 22.32 -8.31 -6.17
N PHE A 27 23.34 -7.79 -6.83
CA PHE A 27 23.84 -8.31 -8.10
C PHE A 27 24.93 -9.35 -7.80
N PRO A 28 24.71 -10.64 -8.13
CA PRO A 28 25.73 -11.66 -7.93
C PRO A 28 26.94 -11.42 -8.85
N ALA A 29 28.08 -12.02 -8.53
CA ALA A 29 29.27 -11.99 -9.39
C ALA A 29 29.01 -12.57 -10.80
N SER A 30 27.99 -13.42 -10.95
CA SER A 30 27.54 -13.98 -12.22
C SER A 30 26.57 -13.08 -13.00
N TYR A 31 26.19 -11.89 -12.50
CA TYR A 31 25.31 -10.99 -13.22
C TYR A 31 25.97 -10.50 -14.54
N PRO A 32 25.26 -10.50 -15.69
CA PRO A 32 23.84 -10.77 -15.89
C PRO A 32 23.51 -12.24 -16.25
N ALA A 33 24.44 -13.18 -16.20
CA ALA A 33 24.15 -14.59 -16.46
C ALA A 33 23.14 -15.17 -15.44
N SER A 34 23.13 -14.67 -14.21
CA SER A 34 22.09 -14.96 -13.20
C SER A 34 21.33 -13.68 -12.84
N PRO A 35 20.03 -13.77 -12.46
CA PRO A 35 19.25 -12.62 -12.01
C PRO A 35 19.81 -12.05 -10.69
N PRO A 36 19.48 -10.78 -10.37
CA PRO A 36 19.74 -10.24 -9.04
C PRO A 36 18.86 -10.94 -7.99
N THR A 37 19.30 -10.94 -6.73
CA THR A 37 18.43 -11.32 -5.60
C THR A 37 17.76 -10.06 -5.07
N VAL A 38 16.43 -10.09 -4.88
CA VAL A 38 15.67 -8.93 -4.36
C VAL A 38 15.06 -9.26 -3.02
N TYR A 39 15.24 -8.35 -2.07
CA TYR A 39 14.72 -8.39 -0.71
C TYR A 39 13.76 -7.22 -0.47
N TYR A 40 12.54 -7.51 -0.05
CA TYR A 40 11.55 -6.53 0.40
C TYR A 40 11.67 -6.27 1.89
N HIS A 41 11.70 -5.00 2.29
CA HIS A 41 11.69 -4.58 3.70
C HIS A 41 10.30 -4.74 4.29
N SER A 42 9.94 -5.99 4.63
CA SER A 42 8.58 -6.39 4.99
C SER A 42 8.11 -5.92 6.37
N GLY A 43 9.03 -5.65 7.30
CA GLY A 43 8.71 -5.44 8.71
C GLY A 43 7.95 -6.62 9.35
N GLY A 44 8.11 -7.84 8.81
CA GLY A 44 7.41 -9.04 9.25
C GLY A 44 5.99 -9.20 8.70
N LEU A 45 5.53 -8.33 7.80
CA LEU A 45 4.18 -8.36 7.23
C LEU A 45 4.17 -9.11 5.88
N ARG A 46 3.18 -9.98 5.66
CA ARG A 46 2.88 -10.53 4.33
C ARG A 46 1.90 -9.62 3.62
N LEU A 47 2.43 -8.63 2.89
CA LEU A 47 1.65 -7.56 2.25
C LEU A 47 0.96 -8.00 0.94
N ASN A 48 1.51 -9.00 0.28
CA ASN A 48 1.02 -9.52 -1.00
C ASN A 48 1.39 -11.00 -1.11
N PRO A 49 0.67 -11.83 -1.88
CA PRO A 49 1.08 -13.23 -2.10
C PRO A 49 2.53 -13.38 -2.59
N ASN A 50 3.03 -12.41 -3.37
CA ASN A 50 4.40 -12.35 -3.88
C ASN A 50 5.39 -11.60 -2.97
N LEU A 51 4.93 -10.97 -1.88
CA LEU A 51 5.79 -10.25 -0.91
C LEU A 51 5.69 -10.90 0.47
N TYR A 52 6.68 -11.73 0.78
CA TYR A 52 6.65 -12.58 1.97
C TYR A 52 7.03 -11.80 3.22
N ALA A 53 6.53 -12.26 4.38
CA ALA A 53 6.90 -11.70 5.68
C ALA A 53 8.40 -11.78 5.98
N CYS A 54 9.13 -12.74 5.40
CA CYS A 54 10.59 -12.84 5.49
C CYS A 54 11.35 -11.93 4.51
N GLY A 55 10.65 -11.16 3.68
CA GLY A 55 11.23 -10.26 2.68
C GLY A 55 11.51 -10.91 1.31
N LYS A 56 11.20 -12.19 1.12
CA LYS A 56 11.29 -12.83 -0.20
C LYS A 56 10.31 -12.18 -1.19
N VAL A 57 10.80 -11.87 -2.39
CA VAL A 57 10.01 -11.38 -3.53
C VAL A 57 9.87 -12.49 -4.57
N CYS A 58 8.63 -12.80 -4.96
CA CYS A 58 8.32 -13.79 -5.99
C CYS A 58 8.05 -13.14 -7.34
N LEU A 59 8.96 -13.36 -8.29
CA LEU A 59 8.80 -12.99 -9.70
C LEU A 59 9.51 -14.03 -10.58
N SER A 60 8.93 -14.33 -11.74
CA SER A 60 9.53 -15.23 -12.74
C SER A 60 10.87 -14.71 -13.24
N LEU A 61 10.99 -13.39 -13.44
CA LEU A 61 12.25 -12.71 -13.77
C LEU A 61 13.35 -12.88 -12.70
N LEU A 62 12.99 -13.21 -11.46
CA LEU A 62 13.94 -13.47 -10.37
C LEU A 62 14.19 -14.96 -10.16
N GLY A 63 13.54 -15.84 -10.94
CA GLY A 63 13.59 -17.28 -10.75
C GLY A 63 12.91 -17.76 -9.46
N THR A 64 12.12 -16.90 -8.81
CA THR A 64 11.44 -17.20 -7.53
C THR A 64 9.96 -17.50 -7.71
N TRP A 65 9.47 -17.50 -8.95
CA TRP A 65 8.11 -17.84 -9.34
C TRP A 65 8.09 -18.59 -10.67
N GLU A 66 6.99 -19.28 -10.95
CA GLU A 66 6.78 -19.91 -12.24
C GLU A 66 6.63 -18.87 -13.36
N GLY A 67 7.08 -19.23 -14.55
CA GLY A 67 6.97 -18.39 -15.75
C GLY A 67 7.44 -19.16 -16.97
N HIS A 68 7.12 -18.67 -18.17
CA HIS A 68 7.39 -19.33 -19.44
C HIS A 68 8.11 -18.40 -20.42
N GLY A 69 9.04 -18.97 -21.19
CA GLY A 69 9.71 -18.26 -22.28
C GLY A 69 10.33 -16.92 -21.84
N CYS A 70 9.82 -15.82 -22.39
CA CYS A 70 10.29 -14.46 -22.15
C CYS A 70 9.97 -13.90 -20.75
N GLU A 71 9.17 -14.59 -19.94
CA GLU A 71 8.89 -14.19 -18.56
C GLU A 71 10.05 -14.52 -17.59
N LYS A 72 10.92 -15.46 -17.97
CA LYS A 72 12.09 -15.83 -17.18
C LYS A 72 13.25 -14.87 -17.45
N TRP A 73 14.18 -14.79 -16.49
CA TRP A 73 15.42 -14.05 -16.66
C TRP A 73 16.16 -14.46 -17.94
N ASN A 74 16.50 -13.48 -18.76
CA ASN A 74 17.31 -13.63 -19.96
C ASN A 74 18.51 -12.70 -19.84
N SER A 75 19.72 -13.27 -19.78
CA SER A 75 20.96 -12.51 -19.58
C SER A 75 21.26 -11.46 -20.66
N ALA A 76 20.69 -11.62 -21.86
CA ALA A 76 20.89 -10.69 -22.98
C ALA A 76 19.87 -9.55 -23.02
N HIS A 77 18.70 -9.70 -22.37
CA HIS A 77 17.57 -8.77 -22.54
C HIS A 77 16.95 -8.29 -21.23
N SER A 78 17.08 -9.05 -20.14
CA SER A 78 16.50 -8.69 -18.85
C SER A 78 17.32 -7.62 -18.14
N THR A 79 16.62 -6.74 -17.42
CA THR A 79 17.20 -5.58 -16.74
C THR A 79 16.59 -5.42 -15.35
N MET A 80 17.32 -4.75 -14.45
CA MET A 80 16.74 -4.36 -13.16
C MET A 80 15.52 -3.44 -13.33
N LEU A 81 15.48 -2.61 -14.37
CA LEU A 81 14.31 -1.78 -14.67
C LEU A 81 13.06 -2.63 -14.92
N GLN A 82 13.17 -3.70 -15.71
CA GLN A 82 12.05 -4.63 -15.92
C GLN A 82 11.62 -5.29 -14.62
N VAL A 83 12.55 -5.70 -13.75
CA VAL A 83 12.21 -6.22 -12.42
C VAL A 83 11.40 -5.20 -11.62
N LEU A 84 11.85 -3.95 -11.56
CA LEU A 84 11.16 -2.88 -10.81
C LEU A 84 9.76 -2.60 -11.37
N ILE A 85 9.64 -2.52 -12.70
CA ILE A 85 8.35 -2.33 -13.37
C ILE A 85 7.43 -3.53 -13.13
N SER A 86 7.94 -4.76 -13.16
CA SER A 86 7.16 -5.96 -12.86
C SER A 86 6.63 -5.98 -11.43
N ILE A 87 7.42 -5.56 -10.43
CA ILE A 87 6.92 -5.39 -9.06
C ILE A 87 5.77 -4.38 -9.04
N GLN A 88 5.96 -3.20 -9.64
CA GLN A 88 4.94 -2.16 -9.62
C GLN A 88 3.65 -2.58 -10.34
N ALA A 89 3.75 -3.21 -11.51
CA ALA A 89 2.60 -3.56 -12.34
C ALA A 89 1.89 -4.84 -11.91
N LEU A 90 2.64 -5.88 -11.53
CA LEU A 90 2.09 -7.21 -11.25
C LEU A 90 1.86 -7.45 -9.76
N VAL A 91 2.69 -6.87 -8.89
CA VAL A 91 2.61 -7.12 -7.45
C VAL A 91 1.77 -6.04 -6.77
N LEU A 92 2.06 -4.76 -7.01
CA LEU A 92 1.37 -3.64 -6.36
C LEU A 92 0.08 -3.22 -7.11
N ASN A 93 -0.78 -4.18 -7.46
CA ASN A 93 -1.97 -3.96 -8.31
C ASN A 93 -3.28 -3.73 -7.51
N GLU A 94 -4.40 -3.47 -8.19
CA GLU A 94 -5.72 -3.19 -7.56
C GLU A 94 -6.29 -4.38 -6.77
N LYS A 95 -6.04 -5.62 -7.20
CA LYS A 95 -6.66 -6.84 -6.66
C LYS A 95 -5.62 -7.91 -6.33
N PRO A 96 -4.71 -7.64 -5.38
CA PRO A 96 -3.57 -8.52 -5.05
C PRO A 96 -3.97 -9.90 -4.53
N TYR A 97 -5.22 -10.09 -4.10
CA TYR A 97 -5.76 -11.42 -3.76
C TYR A 97 -5.57 -12.44 -4.89
N PHE A 98 -5.74 -12.02 -6.15
CA PHE A 98 -5.63 -12.90 -7.31
C PHE A 98 -4.17 -13.17 -7.73
N ASN A 99 -3.19 -12.64 -7.01
CA ASN A 99 -1.79 -13.01 -7.22
C ASN A 99 -1.44 -14.37 -6.59
N GLU A 100 -2.30 -14.93 -5.74
CA GLU A 100 -2.11 -16.27 -5.19
C GLU A 100 -2.39 -17.32 -6.28
N PRO A 101 -1.53 -18.35 -6.46
CA PRO A 101 -1.73 -19.37 -7.48
C PRO A 101 -3.08 -20.08 -7.38
N GLY A 102 -3.75 -20.21 -8.53
CA GLY A 102 -5.04 -20.89 -8.67
C GLY A 102 -6.24 -19.98 -8.36
N TYR A 103 -6.01 -18.78 -7.83
CA TYR A 103 -7.09 -17.89 -7.43
C TYR A 103 -7.67 -17.10 -8.62
N GLU A 104 -6.95 -17.04 -9.74
CA GLU A 104 -7.39 -16.43 -11.00
C GLU A 104 -8.74 -16.97 -11.50
N THR A 105 -9.03 -18.24 -11.22
CA THR A 105 -10.30 -18.89 -11.58
C THR A 105 -11.51 -18.28 -10.87
N TYR A 106 -11.32 -17.62 -9.73
CA TYR A 106 -12.37 -16.95 -8.97
C TYR A 106 -12.54 -15.48 -9.36
N ALA A 107 -11.72 -14.94 -10.27
CA ALA A 107 -11.77 -13.53 -10.64
C ALA A 107 -13.11 -13.10 -11.23
N ASN A 108 -13.83 -13.99 -11.91
CA ASN A 108 -15.14 -13.67 -12.46
C ASN A 108 -16.31 -14.03 -11.52
N ASN A 109 -16.02 -14.57 -10.34
CA ASN A 109 -17.03 -15.02 -9.39
C ASN A 109 -17.31 -13.94 -8.35
N ALA A 110 -18.59 -13.73 -8.01
CA ALA A 110 -19.00 -12.74 -7.00
C ALA A 110 -18.35 -13.01 -5.63
N SER A 111 -18.19 -14.28 -5.25
CA SER A 111 -17.47 -14.66 -4.02
C SER A 111 -16.01 -14.25 -4.06
N GLY A 112 -15.31 -14.51 -5.18
CA GLY A 112 -13.89 -14.14 -5.32
C GLY A 112 -13.69 -12.63 -5.31
N GLN A 113 -14.59 -11.88 -5.95
CA GLN A 113 -14.59 -10.42 -5.89
C GLN A 113 -14.82 -9.90 -4.46
N ARG A 114 -15.70 -10.52 -3.68
CA ARG A 114 -15.91 -10.15 -2.27
C ARG A 114 -14.65 -10.39 -1.44
N THR A 115 -14.04 -11.57 -1.56
CA THR A 115 -12.80 -11.90 -0.83
C THR A 115 -11.65 -10.99 -1.24
N ALA A 116 -11.56 -10.59 -2.51
CA ALA A 116 -10.57 -9.63 -2.97
C ALA A 116 -10.73 -8.25 -2.29
N LEU A 117 -11.97 -7.80 -2.04
CA LEU A 117 -12.22 -6.55 -1.31
C LEU A 117 -11.78 -6.66 0.16
N GLU A 118 -12.08 -7.78 0.82
CA GLU A 118 -11.63 -8.05 2.20
C GLU A 118 -10.09 -8.15 2.29
N TYR A 119 -9.46 -8.70 1.26
CA TYR A 119 -8.00 -8.76 1.16
C TYR A 119 -7.40 -7.35 0.99
N ASN A 120 -8.03 -6.48 0.20
CA ASN A 120 -7.61 -5.09 0.02
C ASN A 120 -7.66 -4.32 1.34
N ASP A 121 -8.70 -4.54 2.15
CA ASP A 121 -8.84 -3.95 3.47
C ASP A 121 -7.67 -4.31 4.39
N THR A 122 -7.31 -5.59 4.43
CA THR A 122 -6.15 -6.07 5.22
C THR A 122 -4.84 -5.51 4.66
N THR A 123 -4.71 -5.49 3.33
CA THR A 123 -3.52 -4.97 2.65
C THR A 123 -3.31 -3.49 2.95
N PHE A 124 -4.38 -2.68 2.95
CA PHE A 124 -4.29 -1.26 3.27
C PHE A 124 -3.90 -1.01 4.73
N GLN A 125 -4.40 -1.80 5.69
CA GLN A 125 -3.93 -1.75 7.07
C GLN A 125 -2.43 -2.02 7.17
N TYR A 126 -1.93 -3.02 6.45
CA TYR A 126 -0.50 -3.33 6.41
C TYR A 126 0.33 -2.27 5.69
N SER A 127 -0.22 -1.62 4.65
CA SER A 127 0.40 -0.47 4.00
C SER A 127 0.54 0.69 4.99
N CYS A 128 -0.52 1.04 5.73
CA CYS A 128 -0.49 2.02 6.82
C CYS A 128 0.57 1.68 7.88
N ARG A 129 0.65 0.41 8.28
CA ARG A 129 1.66 -0.06 9.24
C ARG A 129 3.09 0.05 8.71
N THR A 130 3.28 -0.22 7.42
CA THR A 130 4.58 -0.06 6.73
C THR A 130 4.99 1.42 6.65
N MET A 131 4.04 2.34 6.45
CA MET A 131 4.29 3.78 6.55
C MET A 131 4.78 4.16 7.95
N LEU A 132 4.13 3.68 9.01
CA LEU A 132 4.57 3.91 10.40
C LEU A 132 5.99 3.40 10.66
N TYR A 133 6.34 2.21 10.15
CA TYR A 133 7.70 1.68 10.26
C TYR A 133 8.72 2.62 9.62
N SER A 134 8.42 3.13 8.42
CA SER A 134 9.30 4.04 7.69
C SER A 134 9.39 5.43 8.35
N LEU A 135 8.28 5.95 8.90
CA LEU A 135 8.25 7.23 9.61
C LEU A 135 9.09 7.22 10.89
N ARG A 136 9.00 6.11 11.64
CA ARG A 136 9.71 5.89 12.90
C ARG A 136 11.17 5.50 12.69
N ARG A 137 11.46 4.75 11.62
CA ARG A 137 12.80 4.29 11.28
C ARG A 137 12.97 4.24 9.77
N ALA A 138 13.26 5.40 9.19
CA ALA A 138 13.52 5.51 7.77
C ALA A 138 14.77 4.69 7.38
N PRO A 139 14.77 4.02 6.21
CA PRO A 139 15.98 3.39 5.70
C PRO A 139 17.09 4.41 5.51
N GLN A 140 18.32 4.00 5.81
CA GLN A 140 19.51 4.84 5.67
C GLN A 140 19.58 5.50 4.29
N HIS A 141 19.84 6.80 4.25
CA HIS A 141 19.90 7.66 3.06
C HIS A 141 18.56 7.95 2.36
N PHE A 142 17.44 7.55 2.97
CA PHE A 142 16.09 7.87 2.50
C PHE A 142 15.29 8.71 3.51
N GLU A 143 15.94 9.22 4.56
CA GLU A 143 15.29 10.00 5.63
C GLU A 143 14.53 11.21 5.07
N ASP A 144 15.17 11.98 4.18
CA ASP A 144 14.58 13.17 3.57
C ASP A 144 13.44 12.81 2.60
N LEU A 145 13.59 11.73 1.83
CA LEU A 145 12.54 11.24 0.93
C LEU A 145 11.31 10.81 1.72
N VAL A 146 11.49 10.04 2.80
CA VAL A 146 10.40 9.59 3.68
C VAL A 146 9.71 10.80 4.32
N ALA A 147 10.48 11.72 4.90
CA ALA A 147 9.94 12.89 5.56
C ALA A 147 9.21 13.81 4.59
N GLY A 148 9.79 14.08 3.41
CA GLY A 148 9.21 14.91 2.37
C GLY A 148 7.91 14.33 1.81
N HIS A 149 7.94 13.04 1.41
CA HIS A 149 6.76 12.34 0.89
C HIS A 149 5.59 12.36 1.88
N PHE A 150 5.82 12.01 3.14
CA PHE A 150 4.74 11.97 4.13
C PHE A 150 4.32 13.35 4.65
N ARG A 151 5.18 14.37 4.55
CA ARG A 151 4.77 15.76 4.75
C ARG A 151 3.74 16.19 3.69
N GLU A 152 3.99 15.85 2.43
CA GLU A 152 3.12 16.20 1.31
C GLU A 152 1.84 15.35 1.28
N ARG A 153 1.97 14.04 1.46
CA ARG A 153 0.88 13.07 1.29
C ARG A 153 0.10 12.77 2.58
N GLY A 154 0.60 13.17 3.75
CA GLY A 154 0.01 12.83 5.05
C GLY A 154 -1.47 13.21 5.17
N ARG A 155 -1.85 14.39 4.66
CA ARG A 155 -3.26 14.83 4.62
C ARG A 155 -4.14 13.89 3.80
N ALA A 156 -3.70 13.54 2.59
CA ALA A 156 -4.44 12.65 1.69
C ALA A 156 -4.55 11.22 2.25
N ILE A 157 -3.50 10.72 2.90
CA ILE A 157 -3.50 9.41 3.55
C ILE A 157 -4.53 9.37 4.69
N LEU A 158 -4.57 10.40 5.55
CA LEU A 158 -5.55 10.48 6.64
C LEU A 158 -6.99 10.57 6.12
N ALA A 159 -7.22 11.35 5.05
CA ALA A 159 -8.52 11.42 4.38
C ALA A 159 -8.94 10.04 3.85
N ALA A 160 -8.04 9.31 3.20
CA ALA A 160 -8.29 7.95 2.73
C ALA A 160 -8.63 6.99 3.87
N CYS A 161 -7.88 7.02 4.98
CA CYS A 161 -8.18 6.21 6.16
C CYS A 161 -9.60 6.46 6.67
N LYS A 162 -10.01 7.74 6.81
CA LYS A 162 -11.36 8.12 7.24
C LYS A 162 -12.42 7.64 6.25
N TYR A 163 -12.22 7.92 4.97
CA TYR A 163 -13.12 7.54 3.90
C TYR A 163 -13.36 6.02 3.84
N TYR A 164 -12.32 5.20 4.04
CA TYR A 164 -12.47 3.74 4.08
C TYR A 164 -13.10 3.23 5.38
N MET A 165 -12.87 3.89 6.52
CA MET A 165 -13.56 3.59 7.79
C MET A 165 -15.07 3.87 7.73
N GLU A 166 -15.51 4.73 6.82
CA GLU A 166 -16.93 5.01 6.54
C GLU A 166 -17.60 3.95 5.64
N GLY A 167 -16.84 2.94 5.17
CA GLY A 167 -17.34 1.80 4.40
C GLY A 167 -17.04 1.84 2.89
N ASN A 168 -16.40 2.91 2.41
CA ASN A 168 -16.05 3.05 0.98
C ASN A 168 -14.91 2.13 0.56
N LYS A 169 -14.94 1.62 -0.68
CA LYS A 169 -13.98 0.63 -1.21
C LYS A 169 -12.52 1.15 -1.13
N VAL A 170 -11.63 0.36 -0.52
CA VAL A 170 -10.19 0.64 -0.53
C VAL A 170 -9.66 0.71 -1.97
N GLY A 171 -8.87 1.74 -2.26
CA GLY A 171 -8.35 2.02 -3.59
C GLY A 171 -9.32 2.83 -4.48
N SER A 172 -10.53 3.15 -4.03
CA SER A 172 -11.37 4.09 -4.78
C SER A 172 -10.88 5.54 -4.61
N VAL A 173 -11.32 6.41 -5.51
CA VAL A 173 -11.03 7.85 -5.45
C VAL A 173 -11.60 8.44 -4.16
N VAL A 174 -10.74 9.11 -3.40
CA VAL A 174 -11.12 9.84 -2.19
C VAL A 174 -11.48 11.27 -2.62
N PRO A 175 -12.69 11.76 -2.29
CA PRO A 175 -13.07 13.14 -2.60
C PRO A 175 -12.16 14.14 -1.89
N ASP A 176 -11.84 15.26 -2.57
CA ASP A 176 -11.18 16.38 -1.91
C ASP A 176 -12.15 17.02 -0.91
N GLU A 177 -11.78 17.00 0.37
CA GLU A 177 -12.64 17.51 1.45
C GLU A 177 -12.70 19.05 1.53
N ASP A 178 -12.02 19.78 0.62
CA ASP A 178 -12.06 21.25 0.51
C ASP A 178 -13.10 21.74 -0.53
N ASP A 179 -13.69 20.84 -1.32
CA ASP A 179 -14.82 21.17 -2.21
C ASP A 179 -16.14 21.03 -1.41
N GLU A 180 -16.51 22.06 -0.65
CA GLU A 180 -17.78 22.11 0.10
C GLU A 180 -19.02 21.90 -0.81
N ASP A 181 -18.91 22.22 -2.10
CA ASP A 181 -19.98 22.09 -3.09
C ASP A 181 -20.27 20.63 -3.53
N LYS A 182 -19.40 19.67 -3.19
CA LYS A 182 -19.56 18.25 -3.58
C LYS A 182 -20.17 17.35 -2.50
N GLU A 183 -20.45 17.87 -1.30
CA GLU A 183 -21.10 17.08 -0.24
C GLU A 183 -22.47 16.53 -0.69
N LEU A 184 -23.25 17.30 -1.47
CA LEU A 184 -24.55 16.86 -2.00
C LEU A 184 -24.44 15.80 -3.12
N GLU A 185 -23.42 15.84 -3.98
CA GLU A 185 -23.19 14.81 -5.01
C GLU A 185 -22.61 13.52 -4.42
N SER A 186 -21.73 13.64 -3.42
CA SER A 186 -21.14 12.49 -2.74
C SER A 186 -22.19 11.65 -1.99
N ALA A 187 -23.24 12.29 -1.45
CA ALA A 187 -24.37 11.60 -0.82
C ALA A 187 -25.19 10.75 -1.81
N ASN A 188 -25.28 11.17 -3.09
CA ASN A 188 -25.98 10.41 -4.13
C ASN A 188 -25.13 9.25 -4.69
N LEU A 189 -23.79 9.34 -4.61
CA LEU A 189 -22.87 8.25 -4.96
C LEU A 189 -22.70 7.19 -3.85
N ARG A 190 -23.06 7.52 -2.59
CA ARG A 190 -23.12 6.56 -1.46
C ARG A 190 -24.17 5.44 -1.65
N ALA A 191 -24.94 5.46 -2.74
CA ALA A 191 -25.86 4.39 -3.15
C ALA A 191 -25.16 3.15 -3.77
N GLY A 192 -23.83 3.07 -3.73
CA GLY A 192 -23.11 1.81 -3.93
C GLY A 192 -23.22 0.94 -2.68
N ALA A 193 -23.58 -0.34 -2.84
CA ALA A 193 -23.67 -1.30 -1.73
C ALA A 193 -22.37 -1.26 -0.91
N GLY A 194 -22.45 -0.72 0.32
CA GLY A 194 -21.31 -0.64 1.22
C GLY A 194 -20.68 -2.03 1.39
N VAL A 195 -19.34 -2.08 1.36
CA VAL A 195 -18.64 -3.35 1.57
C VAL A 195 -18.91 -3.78 3.02
N VAL A 196 -19.54 -4.93 3.21
CA VAL A 196 -19.74 -5.50 4.55
C VAL A 196 -18.37 -5.94 5.06
N ARG A 197 -17.86 -5.27 6.10
CA ARG A 197 -16.54 -5.52 6.67
C ARG A 197 -16.62 -6.15 8.06
N PRO A 198 -15.60 -6.92 8.47
CA PRO A 198 -15.43 -7.28 9.87
C PRO A 198 -15.33 -6.03 10.75
N ALA A 199 -15.95 -6.06 11.93
CA ALA A 199 -15.87 -4.96 12.90
C ALA A 199 -14.42 -4.62 13.32
N SER A 200 -13.52 -5.61 13.24
CA SER A 200 -12.10 -5.45 13.51
C SER A 200 -11.41 -4.51 12.51
N PHE A 201 -11.90 -4.39 11.27
CA PHE A 201 -11.29 -3.48 10.29
C PHE A 201 -11.29 -2.04 10.79
N LYS A 202 -12.48 -1.55 11.16
CA LYS A 202 -12.63 -0.17 11.63
C LYS A 202 -11.83 0.07 12.90
N THR A 203 -11.90 -0.85 13.85
CA THR A 203 -11.17 -0.76 15.12
C THR A 203 -9.66 -0.69 14.91
N ASN A 204 -9.09 -1.54 14.06
CA ASN A 204 -7.66 -1.52 13.73
C ASN A 204 -7.26 -0.23 12.99
N MET A 205 -8.11 0.24 12.07
CA MET A 205 -7.88 1.48 11.34
C MET A 205 -7.94 2.72 12.22
N GLU A 206 -8.80 2.76 13.24
CA GLU A 206 -8.84 3.86 14.21
C GLU A 206 -7.51 3.95 14.97
N VAL A 207 -6.94 2.83 15.40
CA VAL A 207 -5.60 2.80 16.03
C VAL A 207 -4.53 3.31 15.06
N LEU A 208 -4.48 2.78 13.84
CA LEU A 208 -3.51 3.18 12.82
C LEU A 208 -3.65 4.67 12.45
N PHE A 209 -4.88 5.16 12.35
CA PHE A 209 -5.17 6.56 12.05
C PHE A 209 -4.57 7.49 13.10
N GLU A 210 -4.74 7.15 14.39
CA GLU A 210 -4.21 7.96 15.48
C GLU A 210 -2.68 7.96 15.52
N GLU A 211 -2.05 6.81 15.29
CA GLU A 211 -0.59 6.71 15.17
C GLU A 211 -0.07 7.51 13.97
N LEU A 212 -0.71 7.39 12.81
CA LEU A 212 -0.33 8.11 11.59
C LEU A 212 -0.50 9.62 11.75
N LEU A 213 -1.62 10.06 12.34
CA LEU A 213 -1.88 11.47 12.61
C LEU A 213 -0.77 12.09 13.46
N MET A 214 -0.33 11.38 14.50
CA MET A 214 0.77 11.81 15.35
C MET A 214 2.08 11.93 14.55
N GLU A 215 2.48 10.88 13.83
CA GLU A 215 3.74 10.86 13.07
C GLU A 215 3.74 11.89 11.94
N PHE A 216 2.64 12.05 11.20
CA PHE A 216 2.51 13.03 10.12
C PHE A 216 2.58 14.47 10.64
N ASN A 217 1.95 14.76 11.78
CA ASN A 217 2.07 16.07 12.42
C ASN A 217 3.54 16.37 12.82
N VAL A 218 4.27 15.37 13.35
CA VAL A 218 5.70 15.49 13.64
C VAL A 218 6.53 15.76 12.38
N LYS A 219 6.18 15.18 11.23
CA LYS A 219 6.85 15.45 9.94
C LYS A 219 6.42 16.76 9.27
N GLY A 220 5.43 17.46 9.84
CA GLY A 220 4.95 18.76 9.37
C GLY A 220 3.89 18.69 8.27
N ALA A 221 3.16 17.58 8.14
CA ALA A 221 2.02 17.48 7.24
C ALA A 221 0.87 18.39 7.69
N ASP A 222 0.01 18.82 6.76
CA ASP A 222 -1.19 19.58 7.11
C ASP A 222 -2.27 18.69 7.72
N THR A 223 -2.28 18.61 9.06
CA THR A 223 -3.20 17.75 9.82
C THR A 223 -4.19 18.53 10.69
N LYS A 224 -4.25 19.86 10.54
CA LYS A 224 -5.00 20.75 11.45
C LYS A 224 -6.47 20.36 11.59
N LYS A 225 -7.13 20.04 10.47
CA LYS A 225 -8.53 19.62 10.43
C LYS A 225 -8.76 18.36 11.26
N PHE A 226 -7.96 17.32 11.06
CA PHE A 226 -8.06 16.06 11.79
C PHE A 226 -7.81 16.23 13.29
N CYS A 227 -6.82 17.06 13.67
CA CYS A 227 -6.58 17.39 15.07
C CYS A 227 -7.78 18.11 15.70
N ALA A 228 -8.41 19.06 14.99
CA ALA A 228 -9.58 19.79 15.48
C ALA A 228 -10.80 18.87 15.63
N GLU A 229 -11.05 17.97 14.67
CA GLU A 229 -12.13 16.97 14.76
C GLU A 229 -11.95 16.03 15.96
N LYS A 230 -10.72 15.60 16.22
CA LYS A 230 -10.40 14.78 17.39
C LYS A 230 -10.71 15.50 18.70
N LEU A 231 -10.32 16.77 18.82
CA LEU A 231 -10.62 17.59 19.99
C LEU A 231 -12.13 17.72 20.22
N LYS A 232 -12.91 17.97 19.17
CA LYS A 232 -14.39 18.03 19.26
C LYS A 232 -15.01 16.73 19.76
N LYS A 233 -14.53 15.57 19.30
CA LYS A 233 -15.01 14.25 19.76
C LYS A 233 -14.64 13.95 21.23
N SER A 234 -13.55 14.55 21.72
CA SER A 234 -13.07 14.35 23.10
C SER A 234 -13.72 15.26 24.14
N GLN A 235 -14.47 16.29 23.73
CA GLN A 235 -15.21 17.14 24.65
C GLN A 235 -16.48 16.41 25.13
N PRO A 236 -16.73 16.34 26.46
CA PRO A 236 -17.99 15.79 26.96
C PRO A 236 -19.14 16.61 26.39
N ALA A 237 -20.19 15.93 25.91
CA ALA A 237 -21.41 16.60 25.47
C ALA A 237 -21.87 17.53 26.61
N ALA A 238 -21.89 18.84 26.35
CA ALA A 238 -22.40 19.80 27.30
C ALA A 238 -23.84 19.40 27.63
N ALA A 239 -24.06 19.02 28.90
CA ALA A 239 -25.36 18.62 29.45
C ALA A 239 -26.31 19.81 29.54
#